data_AF-N6V1T9-F1
#
_entry.id   AF-N6V1T9-F1
#
_cell.length_a   1.000
_cell.length_b   1.000
_cell.length_c   1.000
_cell.angle_alpha   90.00
_cell.angle_beta   90.00
_cell.angle_gamma   90.00
#
_symmetry.space_group_name_H-M   'P 1'
#
loop_
_entity.id
_entity.type
_entity.pdbx_description
1 polymer ?
#
loop_
_entity_poly.entity_id
_entity_poly.type
_entity_poly.pdbx_seq_one_letter_code
_entity_poly.pdbx_strand_id
1 'polypeptide(L)' 'MISIFVVSAASIIAKVIRDNIINEYKKEFGDFGSGYPSDIKTVEFLKRYYEIHNKLPPIAREKWKTCKRLKGETLDRWL' A
#
# COMPACT_ATOMS: atom_id res chain seq x y z
N MET A 1 7.12 1.90 -33.60
CA MET A 1 5.79 1.72 -32.97
C MET A 1 5.90 0.62 -31.94
N ILE A 2 5.64 0.89 -30.66
CA ILE A 2 5.57 -0.16 -29.64
C ILE A 2 4.27 -0.93 -29.84
N SER A 3 4.36 -2.24 -29.98
CA SER A 3 3.20 -3.13 -30.11
C SER A 3 2.44 -3.22 -28.78
N ILE A 4 1.12 -3.06 -28.83
CA ILE A 4 0.26 -3.15 -27.65
C ILE A 4 0.35 -4.53 -26.97
N PHE A 5 0.66 -5.59 -27.72
CA PHE A 5 0.86 -6.94 -27.17
C PHE A 5 2.05 -7.02 -26.22
N VAL A 6 3.15 -6.34 -26.55
CA VAL A 6 4.36 -6.31 -25.71
C VAL A 6 4.08 -5.55 -24.41
N VAL A 7 3.33 -4.45 -24.47
CA VAL A 7 2.91 -3.67 -23.28
C VAL A 7 1.93 -4.46 -22.42
N SER A 8 0.99 -5.17 -23.04
CA SER A 8 0.04 -6.04 -22.33
C SER A 8 0.75 -7.17 -21.59
N ALA A 9 1.70 -7.85 -22.25
CA ALA A 9 2.52 -8.89 -21.61
C ALA A 9 3.32 -8.32 -20.42
N ALA A 10 3.94 -7.14 -20.59
CA ALA A 10 4.66 -6.47 -19.50
C ALA A 10 3.74 -6.11 -18.32
N SER A 11 2.51 -5.66 -18.58
CA SER A 11 1.51 -5.35 -17.55
C SER A 11 1.11 -6.60 -16.74
N ILE A 12 0.93 -7.75 -17.42
CA ILE A 12 0.61 -9.03 -16.77
C ILE A 12 1.77 -9.43 -15.86
N ILE A 13 3.00 -9.44 -16.37
CA ILE A 13 4.19 -9.81 -15.60
C ILE A 13 4.34 -8.91 -14.37
N ALA A 14 4.19 -7.59 -14.53
CA ALA A 14 4.29 -6.64 -13.43
C ALA A 14 3.24 -6.88 -12.33
N LYS A 15 1.99 -7.20 -12.70
CA LYS A 15 0.93 -7.51 -11.74
C LYS A 15 1.17 -8.81 -10.98
N VAL A 16 1.57 -9.88 -11.68
CA VAL A 16 1.87 -11.18 -11.04
C VAL A 16 3.01 -11.04 -10.03
N ILE A 17 4.08 -10.32 -10.38
CA ILE A 17 5.20 -10.07 -9.46
C ILE A 17 4.74 -9.26 -8.25
N ARG A 18 3.96 -8.19 -8.46
CA ARG A 18 3.41 -7.37 -7.38
C ARG A 18 2.57 -8.21 -6.42
N ASP A 19 1.66 -9.02 -6.94
CA ASP A 19 0.72 -9.78 -6.14
C ASP A 19 1.43 -10.89 -5.34
N ASN A 20 2.47 -11.51 -5.91
CA ASN A 20 3.33 -12.44 -5.17
C ASN A 20 4.03 -11.77 -3.98
N ILE A 21 4.63 -10.60 -4.17
CA ILE A 21 5.28 -9.85 -3.08
C ILE A 21 4.27 -9.45 -2.00
N ILE A 22 3.06 -9.01 -2.40
CA ILE A 22 1.98 -8.68 -1.45
C ILE A 22 1.58 -9.91 -0.64
N ASN A 23 1.48 -11.09 -1.26
CA ASN A 23 1.16 -12.33 -0.56
C ASN A 23 2.22 -12.70 0.48
N GLU A 24 3.51 -12.49 0.18
CA GLU A 24 4.57 -12.68 1.18
C GLU A 24 4.42 -11.70 2.34
N TYR A 25 4.16 -10.41 2.07
CA TYR A 25 3.90 -9.46 3.16
C TYR A 25 2.67 -9.80 3.97
N LYS A 26 1.63 -10.40 3.38
CA LYS A 26 0.45 -10.86 4.14
C LYS A 26 0.76 -11.99 5.12
N LYS A 27 1.81 -12.78 4.88
CA LYS A 27 2.28 -13.80 5.83
C LYS A 27 2.95 -13.16 7.05
N GLU A 28 3.65 -12.04 6.86
CA GLU A 28 4.38 -11.35 7.93
C GLU A 28 3.50 -10.35 8.71
N PHE A 29 2.73 -9.52 8.00
CA PHE A 29 1.95 -8.41 8.58
C PHE A 29 0.45 -8.72 8.73
N GLY A 30 0.00 -9.89 8.26
CA GLY A 30 -1.43 -10.24 8.19
C GLY A 30 -2.17 -9.60 7.01
N ASP A 31 -3.49 -9.75 6.96
CA ASP A 31 -4.30 -9.16 5.88
C ASP A 31 -4.49 -7.65 6.07
N PHE A 32 -3.62 -6.86 5.44
CA PHE A 32 -3.73 -5.40 5.37
C PHE A 32 -4.62 -4.91 4.19
N GLY A 33 -5.38 -5.80 3.55
CA GLY A 33 -6.21 -5.45 2.40
C GLY A 33 -5.43 -5.35 1.08
N SER A 34 -5.81 -4.40 0.23
CA SER A 34 -5.31 -4.21 -1.14
C SER A 34 -4.08 -3.31 -1.26
N GLY A 35 -3.77 -2.53 -0.23
CA GLY A 35 -2.72 -1.51 -0.24
C GLY A 35 -3.17 -0.16 -0.82
N TYR A 36 -4.43 0.00 -1.20
CA TYR A 36 -4.97 1.27 -1.70
C TYR A 36 -5.69 2.06 -0.60
N PRO A 37 -5.70 3.41 -0.65
CA PRO A 37 -6.39 4.25 0.34
C PRO A 37 -7.91 4.11 0.31
N SER A 38 -8.47 3.60 -0.80
CA SER A 38 -9.90 3.33 -0.96
C SER A 38 -10.35 2.08 -0.21
N ASP A 39 -9.41 1.23 0.22
CA ASP A 39 -9.70 0.02 0.98
C ASP A 39 -9.63 0.31 2.48
N ILE A 40 -10.76 0.11 3.14
CA ILE A 40 -10.93 0.34 4.57
C ILE A 40 -9.93 -0.50 5.38
N LYS A 41 -9.67 -1.75 4.98
CA LYS A 41 -8.71 -2.64 5.67
C LYS A 41 -7.30 -2.07 5.64
N THR A 42 -6.89 -1.49 4.52
CA THR A 42 -5.56 -0.88 4.38
C THR A 42 -5.42 0.35 5.26
N VAL A 43 -6.44 1.20 5.30
CA VAL A 43 -6.42 2.39 6.16
C VAL A 43 -6.40 2.00 7.63
N GLU A 44 -7.22 1.03 8.05
CA GLU A 44 -7.25 0.52 9.42
C GLU A 44 -5.93 -0.13 9.83
N PHE A 45 -5.33 -0.94 8.95
CA PHE A 45 -4.02 -1.55 9.19
C PHE A 45 -2.95 -0.48 9.45
N LEU A 46 -2.87 0.54 8.58
CA LEU A 46 -1.89 1.61 8.73
C LEU A 46 -2.11 2.42 10.02
N LYS A 47 -3.37 2.72 10.38
CA LYS A 47 -3.72 3.40 11.64
C LYS A 47 -3.27 2.59 12.85
N ARG A 48 -3.71 1.33 12.94
CA ARG A 48 -3.39 0.45 14.08
C ARG A 48 -1.88 0.22 14.21
N TYR A 49 -1.19 -0.02 13.10
CA TYR A 49 0.25 -0.22 13.13
C TYR A 49 0.96 1.03 13.67
N TYR A 50 0.55 2.21 13.21
CA TYR A 50 1.10 3.49 13.66
C TYR A 50 0.80 3.77 15.14
N GLU A 51 -0.41 3.50 15.62
CA GLU A 51 -0.79 3.66 17.03
C GLU A 51 0.05 2.76 17.96
N ILE A 52 0.35 1.53 17.54
CA ILE A 52 1.11 0.56 18.35
C ILE A 52 2.62 0.84 18.32
N HIS A 53 3.18 1.14 17.15
CA HIS A 53 4.63 1.23 16.95
C HIS A 53 5.16 2.68 16.90
N ASN A 54 4.26 3.67 16.89
CA ASN A 54 4.54 5.09 16.67
C ASN A 54 5.38 5.34 15.39
N LYS A 55 5.28 4.44 14.42
CA LYS A 55 6.02 4.41 13.16
C LYS A 55 5.16 3.75 12.08
N LEU A 56 5.39 4.10 10.82
CA LEU A 56 4.75 3.40 9.70
C LEU A 56 5.39 2.02 9.49
N PRO A 57 4.65 1.02 8.98
CA PRO A 57 5.24 -0.26 8.66
C PRO A 57 6.27 -0.09 7.53
N PRO A 58 7.35 -0.90 7.51
CA PRO A 58 8.42 -0.76 6.51
C PRO A 58 7.92 -0.85 5.05
N ILE A 59 6.81 -1.57 4.85
CA ILE A 59 6.15 -1.76 3.55
C ILE A 59 5.33 -0.53 3.10
N ALA A 60 5.09 0.45 3.99
CA ALA A 60 4.34 1.64 3.67
C ALA A 60 5.19 2.68 2.94
N ARG A 61 4.56 3.39 2.01
CA ARG A 61 5.20 4.46 1.25
C ARG A 61 5.03 5.78 1.99
N GLU A 62 6.04 6.19 2.74
CA GLU A 62 5.97 7.37 3.61
C GLU A 62 5.48 8.65 2.93
N LYS A 63 5.87 8.86 1.67
CA LYS A 63 5.52 10.07 0.91
C LYS A 63 4.07 10.11 0.44
N TRP A 64 3.30 9.02 0.58
CA TRP A 64 1.90 8.99 0.17
C TRP A 64 1.03 9.85 1.09
N LYS A 65 0.03 10.51 0.52
CA LYS A 65 -0.89 11.41 1.26
C LYS A 65 -1.49 10.74 2.49
N THR A 66 -1.91 9.47 2.38
CA THR A 66 -2.45 8.69 3.51
C THR A 66 -1.44 8.56 4.65
N CYS A 67 -0.18 8.27 4.33
CA CYS A 67 0.91 8.12 5.30
C CYS A 67 1.27 9.45 5.97
N LYS A 68 1.41 10.52 5.16
CA LYS A 68 1.64 11.89 5.67
C LYS A 68 0.53 12.36 6.62
N ARG A 69 -0.72 12.05 6.30
CA ARG A 69 -1.87 12.38 7.16
C ARG A 69 -1.84 11.62 8.49
N LEU A 70 -1.45 10.35 8.48
CA LEU A 70 -1.27 9.58 9.73
C LEU A 70 -0.13 10.12 10.59
N LYS A 71 0.94 10.63 9.97
CA LYS A 71 2.04 11.33 10.66
C LYS A 71 1.66 12.75 11.16
N GLY A 72 0.48 13.26 10.80
CA GLY A 72 0.08 14.64 11.14
C GLY A 72 0.78 15.72 10.30
N GLU A 73 1.44 15.36 9.20
CA GLU A 73 2.20 16.28 8.34
C GLU A 73 1.30 17.11 7.39
N THR A 74 -0.01 16.86 7.38
CA THR A 74 -0.98 17.57 6.53
C THR A 74 -2.14 18.10 7.36
N LEU A 75 -2.57 19.33 7.08
CA LEU A 75 -3.62 20.06 7.80
C LEU A 75 -5.04 19.48 7.60
N ASP A 76 -5.23 18.57 6.63
CA ASP A 76 -6.50 17.89 6.38
C ASP A 76 -6.79 16.87 7.48
N ARG A 77 -7.54 17.32 8.50
CA ARG A 77 -8.01 16.52 9.64
C ARG A 77 -9.12 15.52 9.31
N TRP A 78 -9.61 15.46 8.07
CA TRP A 78 -10.71 14.56 7.71
C TRP A 78 -10.19 13.21 7.22
N LEU A 79 -10.39 12.21 8.08
CA LEU A 79 -10.52 10.78 7.78
C LEU A 79 -11.87 10.31 8.32
#